data_AF-A0A522UPX8-F1
#
_entry.id   AF-A0A522UPX8-F1
#
_cell.length_a   1.000
_cell.length_b   1.000
_cell.length_c   1.000
_cell.angle_alpha   90.00
_cell.angle_beta   90.00
_cell.angle_gamma   90.00
#
_symmetry.space_group_name_H-M   'P 1'
#
loop_
_entity.id
_entity.type
_entity.pdbx_description
1 polymer ?
#
loop_
_entity_poly.entity_id
_entity_poly.type
_entity_poly.pdbx_seq_one_letter_code
_entity_poly.pdbx_strand_id
1 'polypeptide(L)'
;MSIVKDSVGVSIAVSGTGFTPSMVVKWNSLDLATTIYGLTSAVAVVPDSLLTSVGVGVVSVSNSNGVSNSIGITVVESMSTELAPVLYVAAGLLGAMAFILGFGLRL
;
A
#
# COMPACT_ATOMS: atom_id res chain seq x y z
N MET A 1 6.07 10.19 -1.57
CA MET A 1 4.86 9.37 -1.37
C MET A 1 5.28 7.92 -1.45
N SER A 2 4.89 7.09 -0.48
CA SER A 2 5.18 5.66 -0.49
C SER A 2 3.92 4.84 -0.19
N ILE A 3 3.78 3.69 -0.84
CA ILE A 3 2.70 2.72 -0.65
C ILE A 3 3.31 1.44 -0.07
N VAL A 4 2.65 0.78 0.87
CA VAL A 4 3.13 -0.49 1.42
C VAL A 4 2.73 -1.64 0.50
N LYS A 5 3.62 -2.61 0.29
CA LYS A 5 3.32 -3.81 -0.50
C LYS A 5 2.10 -4.55 0.05
N ASP A 6 1.35 -5.22 -0.83
CA ASP A 6 0.15 -5.99 -0.49
C ASP A 6 -0.98 -5.15 0.17
N SER A 7 -0.91 -3.81 0.06
CA SER A 7 -2.03 -2.96 0.47
C SER A 7 -3.24 -3.27 -0.40
N VAL A 8 -4.40 -3.41 0.24
CA VAL A 8 -5.68 -3.53 -0.47
C VAL A 8 -5.97 -2.20 -1.17
N GLY A 9 -6.13 -2.24 -2.49
CA GLY A 9 -6.64 -1.16 -3.36
C GLY A 9 -6.37 0.27 -2.89
N VAL A 10 -5.32 0.91 -3.39
CA VAL A 10 -4.94 2.27 -2.96
C VAL A 10 -5.53 3.32 -3.89
N SER A 11 -6.28 4.27 -3.34
CA SER A 11 -6.77 5.43 -4.09
C SER A 11 -5.70 6.53 -4.15
N ILE A 12 -5.41 6.98 -5.37
CA ILE A 12 -4.50 8.09 -5.64
C ILE A 12 -5.30 9.28 -6.17
N ALA A 13 -5.16 10.43 -5.51
CA ALA A 13 -5.71 11.69 -6.00
C ALA A 13 -4.67 12.38 -6.88
N VAL A 14 -5.06 12.72 -8.10
CA VAL A 14 -4.25 13.45 -9.07
C VAL A 14 -4.86 14.84 -9.25
N SER A 15 -4.11 15.87 -8.89
CA SER A 15 -4.50 17.27 -9.10
C SER A 15 -3.76 17.86 -10.29
N GLY A 16 -4.44 18.71 -11.04
CA GLY A 16 -3.94 19.24 -12.30
C GLY A 16 -4.92 20.24 -12.90
N THR A 17 -4.82 20.48 -14.21
CA THR A 17 -5.75 21.36 -14.94
C THR A 17 -6.12 20.73 -16.28
N GLY A 18 -7.33 21.02 -16.76
CA GLY A 18 -7.81 20.52 -18.05
C GLY A 18 -8.26 19.06 -18.05
N PHE A 19 -8.59 18.48 -16.88
CA PHE A 19 -9.13 17.13 -16.83
C PHE A 19 -10.44 17.03 -17.61
N THR A 20 -10.52 16.06 -18.52
CA THR A 20 -11.74 15.72 -19.27
C THR A 20 -12.21 14.32 -18.90
N PRO A 21 -13.51 13.99 -19.06
CA PRO A 21 -14.03 12.65 -18.76
C PRO A 21 -13.39 11.52 -19.58
N SER A 22 -12.73 11.85 -20.68
CA SER A 22 -11.98 10.91 -21.54
C SER A 22 -10.55 10.63 -21.07
N MET A 23 -10.09 11.25 -19.98
CA MET A 23 -8.76 11.03 -19.45
C MET A 23 -8.67 9.78 -18.57
N VAL A 24 -7.54 9.09 -18.64
CA VAL A 24 -7.26 7.88 -17.87
C VAL A 24 -5.91 8.03 -17.16
N VAL A 25 -5.89 7.79 -15.86
CA VAL A 25 -4.66 7.67 -15.09
C VAL A 25 -4.06 6.30 -15.33
N LYS A 26 -2.75 6.26 -15.57
CA LYS A 26 -1.97 5.06 -15.87
C LYS A 26 -0.95 4.81 -14.77
N TRP A 27 -0.69 3.53 -14.48
CA TRP A 27 0.36 3.04 -13.60
C TRP A 27 1.32 2.13 -14.37
N ASN A 28 2.58 2.52 -14.53
CA ASN A 28 3.58 1.74 -15.29
C ASN A 28 3.09 1.31 -16.70
N SER A 29 2.24 2.12 -17.33
CA SER A 29 1.54 1.87 -18.61
C SER A 29 0.21 1.12 -18.56
N LEU A 30 -0.22 0.60 -17.39
CA LEU A 30 -1.53 0.00 -17.20
C LEU A 30 -2.59 1.07 -16.91
N ASP A 31 -3.74 0.99 -17.54
CA ASP A 31 -4.87 1.88 -17.31
C ASP A 31 -5.54 1.56 -15.97
N LEU A 32 -5.70 2.56 -15.10
CA LEU A 32 -6.38 2.43 -13.82
C LEU A 32 -7.83 2.89 -13.92
N ALA A 33 -8.69 2.33 -13.07
CA ALA A 33 -10.05 2.82 -12.88
C ALA A 33 -9.98 4.28 -12.37
N THR A 34 -10.34 5.22 -13.25
CA THR A 34 -10.19 6.66 -13.03
C THR A 34 -11.56 7.32 -12.95
N THR A 35 -11.77 8.11 -11.90
CA THR A 35 -12.97 8.95 -11.70
C THR A 35 -12.54 10.41 -11.71
N ILE A 36 -13.08 11.19 -12.65
CA ILE A 36 -12.75 12.61 -12.79
C ILE A 36 -13.68 13.45 -11.91
N TYR A 37 -13.11 14.31 -11.07
CA TYR A 37 -13.80 15.25 -10.18
C TYR A 37 -13.60 16.67 -10.69
N GLY A 38 -14.26 17.00 -11.80
CA GLY A 38 -14.17 18.31 -12.45
C GLY A 38 -12.90 18.50 -13.27
N LEU A 39 -12.56 19.75 -13.57
CA LEU A 39 -11.46 20.09 -14.49
C LEU A 39 -10.07 20.05 -13.84
N THR A 40 -9.99 19.88 -12.52
CA THR A 40 -8.73 20.05 -11.77
C THR A 40 -8.34 18.86 -10.91
N SER A 41 -9.20 17.85 -10.80
CA SER A 41 -8.95 16.69 -9.93
C SER A 41 -9.45 15.40 -10.56
N ALA A 42 -8.69 14.34 -10.37
CA ALA A 42 -9.04 12.97 -10.73
C ALA A 42 -8.64 12.04 -9.57
N VAL A 43 -9.37 10.96 -9.37
CA VAL A 43 -8.99 9.89 -8.46
C VAL A 43 -8.85 8.61 -9.26
N ALA A 44 -7.78 7.86 -9.03
CA ALA A 44 -7.60 6.54 -9.61
C ALA A 44 -7.34 5.50 -8.54
N VAL A 45 -7.70 4.25 -8.81
CA VAL A 45 -7.48 3.14 -7.87
C VAL A 45 -6.37 2.24 -8.40
N VAL A 46 -5.31 2.09 -7.62
CA VAL A 46 -4.22 1.14 -7.85
C VAL A 46 -4.63 -0.19 -7.22
N PRO A 47 -4.86 -1.26 -8.01
CA PRO A 47 -5.23 -2.57 -7.48
C PRO A 47 -4.06 -3.21 -6.71
N ASP A 48 -4.38 -4.11 -5.78
CA ASP A 48 -3.40 -4.87 -4.98
C ASP A 48 -2.41 -5.66 -5.86
N SER A 49 -2.86 -6.15 -7.02
CA SER A 49 -2.03 -6.90 -7.97
C SER A 49 -0.80 -6.12 -8.45
N LEU A 50 -0.89 -4.78 -8.52
CA LEU A 50 0.22 -3.89 -8.88
C LEU A 50 1.11 -3.52 -7.69
N LEU A 51 0.69 -3.84 -6.47
CA LEU A 51 1.39 -3.57 -5.21
C LEU A 51 2.05 -4.82 -4.62
N THR A 52 2.03 -5.95 -5.36
CA THR A 52 2.68 -7.21 -4.98
C THR A 52 4.21 -7.14 -5.07
N SER A 53 4.74 -6.19 -5.85
CA SER A 53 6.18 -6.01 -6.05
C SER A 53 6.63 -4.64 -5.55
N VAL A 54 7.70 -4.65 -4.77
CA VAL A 54 8.39 -3.45 -4.27
C VAL A 54 9.13 -2.79 -5.43
N GLY A 55 9.04 -1.45 -5.52
CA GLY A 55 9.64 -0.71 -6.63
C GLY A 55 9.05 0.66 -6.79
N VAL A 56 9.28 1.28 -7.95
CA VAL A 56 8.68 2.58 -8.28
C VAL A 56 7.58 2.38 -9.33
N GLY A 57 6.36 2.72 -8.94
CA GLY A 57 5.22 2.85 -9.84
C GLY A 57 5.18 4.24 -10.47
N VAL A 58 5.18 4.30 -11.79
CA VAL A 58 5.10 5.54 -12.54
C VAL A 58 3.64 5.86 -12.82
N VAL A 59 3.14 6.96 -12.27
CA VAL A 59 1.79 7.48 -12.51
C VAL A 59 1.82 8.56 -13.57
N SER A 60 0.98 8.45 -14.59
CA SER A 60 0.82 9.46 -15.64
C SER A 60 -0.65 9.56 -16.05
N VAL A 61 -1.11 10.72 -16.49
CA VAL A 61 -2.45 10.89 -17.06
C VAL A 61 -2.36 10.87 -18.57
N SER A 62 -3.23 10.14 -19.25
CA SER A 62 -3.27 10.07 -20.70
C SER A 62 -4.65 10.42 -21.24
N ASN A 63 -4.66 10.99 -22.45
CA ASN A 63 -5.87 11.25 -23.22
C ASN A 63 -5.60 11.10 -24.73
N SER A 64 -6.61 11.34 -25.57
CA SER A 64 -6.50 11.34 -27.04
C SER A 64 -5.43 12.29 -27.61
N ASN A 65 -5.00 13.30 -26.85
CA ASN A 65 -4.11 14.37 -27.31
C ASN A 65 -2.68 14.23 -26.79
N GLY A 66 -2.42 13.29 -25.86
CA GLY A 66 -1.09 13.05 -25.32
C GLY A 66 -1.08 12.48 -23.89
N VAL A 67 0.13 12.39 -23.34
CA VAL A 67 0.41 11.92 -21.99
C VAL A 67 0.99 13.09 -21.18
N SER A 68 0.54 13.24 -19.94
CA SER A 68 1.05 14.23 -18.99
C SER A 68 2.46 13.91 -18.52
N ASN A 69 3.03 14.79 -17.68
CA ASN A 69 4.19 14.42 -16.89
C ASN A 69 3.89 13.20 -16.00
N SER A 70 4.95 12.45 -15.71
CA SER A 70 4.88 11.27 -14.87
C SER A 70 5.41 11.56 -13.47
N ILE A 71 4.81 10.94 -12.46
CA ILE A 71 5.26 10.99 -11.07
C ILE A 71 5.52 9.58 -10.55
N GLY A 72 6.68 9.38 -9.91
CA GLY A 72 7.03 8.11 -9.28
C GLY A 72 6.43 7.99 -7.89
N ILE A 73 5.79 6.85 -7.61
CA ILE A 73 5.32 6.44 -6.28
C ILE A 73 6.09 5.19 -5.87
N THR A 74 6.76 5.25 -4.72
CA THR A 74 7.57 4.13 -4.25
C THR A 74 6.70 3.13 -3.50
N VAL A 75 6.63 1.89 -3.96
CA VAL A 75 6.09 0.75 -3.22
C VAL A 75 7.21 0.20 -2.35
N VAL A 76 6.97 0.10 -1.04
CA VAL A 76 7.95 -0.35 -0.03
C VAL A 76 7.47 -1.62 0.67
N GLU A 77 8.41 -2.43 1.12
CA GLU A 77 8.13 -3.53 2.05
C GLU A 77 7.44 -3.00 3.31
N SER A 78 6.46 -3.75 3.82
CA SER A 78 5.95 -3.50 5.18
C SER A 78 7.01 -3.96 6.17
N MET A 79 7.53 -3.05 6.98
CA MET A 79 8.36 -3.41 8.12
C MET A 79 7.46 -3.93 9.24
N SER A 80 6.94 -5.16 9.09
CA SER A 80 6.28 -5.86 10.18
C SER A 80 7.35 -6.50 11.06
N THR A 81 7.82 -5.77 12.07
CA THR A 81 8.63 -6.36 13.14
C THR A 81 7.71 -7.13 14.08
N GLU A 82 7.37 -8.36 13.70
CA GLU A 82 6.76 -9.30 14.64
C GLU A 82 7.86 -9.69 15.64
N LEU A 83 7.76 -9.18 16.87
CA LEU A 83 8.53 -9.73 17.99
C LEU A 83 8.04 -11.16 18.18
N ALA A 84 8.78 -12.13 17.63
CA ALA A 84 8.50 -13.54 17.90
C ALA A 84 8.37 -13.71 19.43
N PRO A 85 7.32 -14.37 19.93
CA PRO A 85 7.19 -14.58 21.37
C PRO A 85 8.41 -15.38 21.84
N VAL A 86 9.30 -14.73 22.60
CA VAL A 86 10.42 -15.41 23.23
C VAL A 86 9.84 -16.26 24.35
N LEU A 87 9.71 -17.57 24.12
CA LEU A 87 9.35 -18.51 25.16
C LEU A 87 10.54 -18.63 26.14
N TYR A 88 10.46 -17.95 27.28
CA TYR A 88 11.42 -18.17 28.35
C TYR A 88 11.04 -19.45 29.12
N VAL A 89 11.55 -20.61 28.69
CA VAL A 89 11.47 -21.83 29.49
C VAL A 89 12.57 -21.80 30.55
N ALA A 90 12.32 -21.13 31.66
CA ALA A 90 13.12 -21.34 32.86
C ALA A 90 12.68 -22.66 33.51
N ALA A 91 13.26 -23.78 33.09
CA ALA A 91 13.16 -25.02 33.84
C ALA A 91 14.04 -24.92 35.09
N GLY A 92 13.51 -24.32 36.16
CA GLY A 92 14.10 -24.40 37.49
C GLY A 92 13.75 -25.73 38.14
N LEU A 93 14.71 -26.64 38.28
CA LEU A 93 14.57 -27.85 39.09
C LEU A 93 14.84 -27.47 40.56
N LEU A 94 13.79 -27.31 41.38
CA LEU A 94 13.80 -27.78 42.78
C LEU A 94 12.38 -27.81 43.38
N GLY A 95 11.90 -29.01 43.72
CA GLY A 95 10.93 -29.29 44.79
C GLY A 95 9.70 -28.39 44.95
N ALA A 96 8.55 -28.94 44.52
CA ALA A 96 7.16 -28.54 44.84
C ALA A 96 6.49 -27.46 43.96
N MET A 97 5.54 -27.95 43.14
CA MET A 97 4.43 -27.26 42.47
C MET A 97 4.79 -26.49 41.18
N ALA A 98 4.62 -27.15 40.03
CA ALA A 98 4.57 -26.48 38.74
C ALA A 98 3.34 -25.55 38.69
N PHE A 99 3.56 -24.26 38.49
CA PHE A 99 2.51 -23.27 38.28
C PHE A 99 2.69 -22.66 36.89
N ILE A 100 1.72 -22.90 36.00
CA ILE A 100 1.65 -22.28 34.67
C ILE A 100 0.87 -20.98 34.84
N LEU A 101 1.52 -19.81 34.72
CA LEU A 101 0.81 -18.53 34.60
C LEU A 101 0.56 -18.22 33.12
N GLY A 102 -0.72 -18.00 32.80
CA GLY A 102 -1.26 -17.98 31.45
C GLY A 102 -0.93 -16.76 30.60
N PHE A 103 -1.31 -16.91 29.32
CA PHE A 103 -1.32 -15.89 28.27
C PHE A 103 -1.99 -14.59 28.72
N GLY A 104 -1.32 -13.46 28.50
CA GLY A 104 -1.91 -12.13 28.58
C GLY A 104 -1.73 -11.40 27.26
N LEU A 105 -2.68 -11.54 26.32
CA LEU A 105 -2.85 -10.55 25.26
C LEU A 105 -3.75 -9.46 25.83
N ARG A 106 -3.21 -8.27 26.10
CA ARG A 106 -4.03 -7.09 26.33
C ARG A 106 -4.19 -6.36 25.00
N LEU A 107 -5.44 -6.33 24.52
CA LEU A 107 -5.91 -5.40 23.49
C LEU A 107 -5.72 -3.96 23.97
#